data_AF-A0A443QF80-F1
#
_entry.id   AF-A0A443QF80-F1
#
_cell.length_a   1.000
_cell.length_b   1.000
_cell.length_c   1.000
_cell.angle_alpha   90.00
_cell.angle_beta   90.00
_cell.angle_gamma   90.00
#
_symmetry.space_group_name_H-M   'P 1'
#
loop_
_entity.id
_entity.type
_entity.pdbx_description
1 polymer ?
#
loop_
_entity_poly.entity_id
_entity_poly.type
_entity_poly.pdbx_seq_one_letter_code
_entity_poly.pdbx_strand_id
1 'polypeptide(L)'
;CCGFDVDVRCSCDPEKLAKTLSVLWSTYEWYLEDRQRYVTLNEFTKFAVDIYSRHKCASMSRQVHEIVPNLYLSGITGQESACIPFDYTIDVSNYRLNERNIDRRKTLVIEVNDDENADLYPHFDKICDTIHTKLRQKKSVLVHCAAGISRSTTLIIAYLM
;
A
#
# COMPACT_ATOMS: atom_id res chain seq x y z
N CYS A 1 -9.50 -14.19 -15.19
CA CYS A 1 -8.24 -14.95 -15.00
C CYS A 1 -7.82 -14.99 -13.52
N CYS A 2 -8.81 -15.04 -12.62
CA CYS A 2 -8.62 -14.97 -11.18
C CYS A 2 -8.86 -16.37 -10.62
N GLY A 3 -7.79 -17.15 -10.49
CA GLY A 3 -7.80 -18.34 -9.64
C GLY A 3 -7.47 -17.89 -8.23
N PHE A 4 -8.48 -17.76 -7.38
CA PHE A 4 -8.30 -17.75 -5.93
C PHE A 4 -7.96 -19.17 -5.48
N ASP A 5 -6.76 -19.64 -5.79
CA ASP A 5 -6.15 -20.74 -5.04
C ASP A 5 -5.47 -20.13 -3.83
N VAL A 6 -6.24 -20.03 -2.75
CA VAL A 6 -5.74 -19.87 -1.38
C VAL A 6 -5.03 -21.17 -1.01
N ASP A 7 -3.78 -21.29 -1.43
CA ASP A 7 -2.80 -22.12 -0.74
C ASP A 7 -1.67 -21.20 -0.25
N VAL A 8 -1.93 -20.50 0.85
CA VAL A 8 -0.96 -19.62 1.52
C VAL A 8 0.00 -20.49 2.33
N ARG A 9 0.83 -21.26 1.63
CA ARG A 9 2.08 -21.82 2.14
C ARG A 9 3.19 -21.57 1.12
N CYS A 10 3.58 -20.30 0.95
CA CYS A 10 4.90 -20.05 0.37
C CYS A 10 5.95 -20.53 1.37
N SER A 11 6.79 -21.50 0.98
CA SER A 11 7.95 -21.98 1.75
C SER A 11 9.07 -20.95 1.94
N CYS A 12 8.78 -19.68 1.70
CA CYS A 12 9.70 -18.58 1.92
C CYS A 12 9.55 -18.14 3.37
N ASP A 13 10.49 -18.57 4.20
CA ASP A 13 10.60 -18.24 5.61
C ASP A 13 10.31 -16.74 5.87
N PRO A 14 9.14 -16.41 6.45
CA PRO A 14 8.76 -15.04 6.75
C PRO A 14 9.78 -14.35 7.66
N GLU A 15 10.46 -15.10 8.53
CA GLU A 15 11.54 -14.57 9.35
C GLU A 15 12.74 -14.15 8.52
N LYS A 16 12.99 -14.81 7.38
CA LYS A 16 14.11 -14.50 6.50
C LYS A 16 13.84 -13.25 5.66
N LEU A 17 12.61 -13.04 5.18
CA LEU A 17 12.20 -11.80 4.54
C LEU A 17 12.17 -10.65 5.55
N ALA A 18 11.60 -10.86 6.75
CA ALA A 18 11.58 -9.88 7.83
C ALA A 18 13.00 -9.53 8.31
N LYS A 19 13.90 -10.51 8.48
CA LYS A 19 15.32 -10.26 8.77
C LYS A 19 16.00 -9.51 7.62
N THR A 20 15.70 -9.82 6.37
CA THR A 20 16.30 -9.11 5.22
C THR A 20 15.83 -7.66 5.17
N LEU A 21 14.53 -7.41 5.36
CA LEU A 21 13.96 -6.06 5.41
C LEU A 21 14.42 -5.30 6.66
N SER A 22 14.55 -5.96 7.81
CA SER A 22 15.10 -5.39 9.05
C SER A 22 16.58 -5.06 8.92
N VAL A 23 17.39 -5.91 8.28
CA VAL A 23 18.80 -5.60 7.97
C VAL A 23 18.88 -4.42 7.01
N LEU A 24 18.02 -4.36 5.98
CA LEU A 24 17.97 -3.24 5.03
C LEU A 24 17.47 -1.93 5.67
N TRP A 25 16.48 -2.00 6.55
CA TRP A 25 15.97 -0.85 7.32
C TRP A 25 16.99 -0.36 8.34
N SER A 26 17.64 -1.26 9.08
CA SER A 26 18.72 -0.92 10.01
C SER A 26 19.98 -0.43 9.29
N THR A 27 20.26 -0.87 8.05
CA THR A 27 21.29 -0.24 7.22
C THR A 27 20.86 1.11 6.66
N TYR A 28 19.56 1.44 6.58
CA TYR A 28 19.04 2.77 6.27
C TYR A 28 19.05 3.70 7.50
N GLU A 29 18.79 3.20 8.70
CA GLU A 29 18.89 4.00 9.94
C GLU A 29 20.35 4.24 10.34
N TRP A 30 21.23 3.22 10.21
CA TRP A 30 22.69 3.38 10.35
C TRP A 30 23.26 4.37 9.30
N TYR A 31 22.56 4.54 8.18
CA TYR A 31 22.88 5.47 7.09
C TYR A 31 22.80 6.95 7.49
N LEU A 32 22.11 7.29 8.59
CA LEU A 32 22.07 8.65 9.12
C LEU A 32 23.30 8.99 9.99
N GLU A 33 24.08 7.99 10.42
CA GLU A 33 25.18 8.18 11.37
C GLU A 33 26.59 7.99 10.81
N ASP A 34 26.82 7.19 9.75
CA ASP A 34 28.21 6.99 9.25
C ASP A 34 28.37 6.86 7.72
N ARG A 35 29.43 7.50 7.22
CA ARG A 35 29.40 8.25 5.94
C ARG A 35 30.13 7.58 4.77
N GLN A 36 30.03 6.25 4.55
CA GLN A 36 30.96 5.64 3.57
C GLN A 36 30.58 4.39 2.72
N ARG A 37 29.31 4.01 2.53
CA ARG A 37 28.94 3.11 1.40
C ARG A 37 27.52 3.36 0.93
N TYR A 38 27.39 3.95 -0.25
CA TYR A 38 26.11 4.39 -0.76
C TYR A 38 25.40 3.26 -1.52
N VAL A 39 24.22 2.86 -1.06
CA VAL A 39 23.20 2.33 -1.96
C VAL A 39 22.28 3.51 -2.19
N THR A 40 22.34 4.11 -3.38
CA THR A 40 21.44 5.20 -3.73
C THR A 40 19.99 4.73 -3.60
N LEU A 41 19.06 5.64 -3.31
CA LEU A 41 17.62 5.34 -3.33
C LEU A 41 17.22 4.61 -4.63
N ASN A 42 17.89 4.93 -5.73
CA ASN A 42 17.69 4.30 -7.02
C ASN A 42 18.20 2.85 -7.08
N GLU A 43 19.35 2.55 -6.49
CA GLU A 43 19.87 1.18 -6.37
C GLU A 43 19.04 0.33 -5.40
N PHE A 44 18.62 0.90 -4.28
CA PHE A 44 17.70 0.25 -3.35
C PHE A 44 16.36 -0.04 -4.03
N THR A 45 15.82 0.94 -4.76
CA THR A 45 14.56 0.77 -5.51
C THR A 45 14.69 -0.33 -6.56
N LYS A 46 15.78 -0.37 -7.33
CA LYS A 46 16.03 -1.45 -8.29
C LYS A 46 16.08 -2.82 -7.62
N PHE A 47 16.79 -2.93 -6.50
CA PHE A 47 16.91 -4.17 -5.75
C PHE A 47 15.58 -4.62 -5.12
N ALA A 48 14.84 -3.70 -4.50
CA ALA A 48 13.52 -3.98 -3.95
C ALA A 48 12.54 -4.40 -5.04
N VAL A 49 12.48 -3.67 -6.16
CA VAL A 49 11.64 -4.02 -7.33
C VAL A 49 12.01 -5.39 -7.89
N ASP A 50 13.30 -5.72 -7.92
CA ASP A 50 13.79 -7.02 -8.37
C ASP A 50 13.34 -8.17 -7.44
N ILE A 51 13.47 -8.01 -6.12
CA ILE A 51 12.93 -8.97 -5.14
C ILE A 51 11.41 -9.08 -5.30
N TYR A 52 10.70 -7.95 -5.36
CA TYR A 52 9.24 -7.89 -5.44
C TYR A 52 8.67 -8.42 -6.75
N SER A 53 9.46 -8.40 -7.84
CA SER A 53 9.05 -8.93 -9.15
C SER A 53 9.36 -10.41 -9.33
N ARG A 54 10.41 -10.94 -8.69
CA ARG A 54 10.79 -12.36 -8.77
C ARG A 54 10.09 -13.24 -7.74
N HIS A 55 9.63 -12.67 -6.62
CA HIS A 55 9.01 -13.45 -5.56
C HIS A 55 7.48 -13.35 -5.61
N LYS A 56 6.80 -14.47 -5.90
CA LYS A 56 5.34 -14.54 -6.08
C LYS A 56 4.54 -13.95 -4.91
N CYS A 57 5.05 -14.07 -3.68
CA CYS A 57 4.49 -13.51 -2.45
C CYS A 57 4.97 -12.08 -2.09
N ALA A 58 6.09 -11.61 -2.66
CA ALA A 58 6.58 -10.25 -2.42
C ALA A 58 5.81 -9.22 -3.28
N SER A 59 4.98 -9.67 -4.22
CA SER A 59 3.99 -8.86 -4.94
C SER A 59 2.92 -8.16 -4.07
N MET A 60 3.09 -8.07 -2.75
CA MET A 60 2.13 -7.56 -1.78
C MET A 60 1.60 -6.16 -2.12
N SER A 61 2.43 -5.26 -2.66
CA SER A 61 1.96 -3.94 -3.10
C SER A 61 1.02 -3.99 -4.31
N ARG A 62 1.12 -5.04 -5.15
CA ARG A 62 0.26 -5.30 -6.33
C ARG A 62 -0.99 -6.09 -5.98
N GLN A 63 -1.00 -6.78 -4.84
CA GLN A 63 -2.15 -7.57 -4.43
C GLN A 63 -3.28 -6.64 -4.00
N VAL A 64 -4.46 -6.93 -4.53
CA VAL A 64 -5.71 -6.24 -4.18
C VAL A 64 -6.56 -7.25 -3.43
N HIS A 65 -7.01 -6.86 -2.24
CA HIS A 65 -7.84 -7.69 -1.37
C HIS A 65 -9.22 -7.05 -1.25
N GLU A 66 -10.27 -7.77 -1.61
CA GLU A 66 -11.64 -7.37 -1.29
C GLU A 66 -11.90 -7.68 0.19
N ILE A 67 -12.20 -6.66 0.98
CA ILE A 67 -12.43 -6.80 2.43
C ILE A 67 -13.91 -7.07 2.70
N VAL A 68 -14.77 -6.28 2.05
CA VAL A 68 -16.23 -6.46 1.97
C VAL A 68 -16.67 -6.13 0.55
N PRO A 69 -17.89 -6.53 0.11
CA PRO A 69 -18.31 -6.32 -1.27
C PRO A 69 -18.11 -4.88 -1.74
N ASN A 70 -17.36 -4.71 -2.83
CA ASN A 70 -16.97 -3.43 -3.45
C ASN A 70 -15.98 -2.55 -2.66
N LEU A 71 -15.40 -3.02 -1.54
CA LEU A 71 -14.34 -2.32 -0.80
C LEU A 71 -13.03 -3.10 -0.84
N TYR A 72 -11.97 -2.46 -1.34
CA TYR A 72 -10.70 -3.11 -1.61
C TYR A 72 -9.53 -2.42 -0.89
N LEU A 73 -8.54 -3.21 -0.47
CA LEU A 73 -7.27 -2.80 0.12
C LEU A 73 -6.10 -3.20 -0.78
N SER A 74 -5.16 -2.28 -1.01
CA SER A 74 -3.89 -2.60 -1.68
C SER A 74 -2.73 -1.69 -1.27
N GLY A 75 -1.54 -2.00 -1.76
CA GLY A 75 -0.46 -1.01 -1.90
C GLY A 75 -0.60 -0.16 -3.16
N ILE A 76 0.35 0.75 -3.38
CA ILE A 76 0.28 1.77 -4.44
C ILE A 76 0.23 1.18 -5.86
N THR A 77 0.80 -0.01 -6.06
CA THR A 77 0.83 -0.67 -7.38
C THR A 77 -0.45 -1.48 -7.65
N GLY A 78 -1.32 -1.68 -6.66
CA GLY A 78 -2.62 -2.33 -6.83
C GLY A 78 -3.62 -1.50 -7.63
N GLN A 79 -3.42 -0.19 -7.75
CA GLN A 79 -4.26 0.71 -8.56
C GLN A 79 -4.23 0.36 -10.05
N GLU A 80 -3.13 -0.25 -10.53
CA GLU A 80 -2.95 -0.68 -11.92
C GLU A 80 -3.47 -2.10 -12.18
N SER A 81 -4.23 -2.69 -11.24
CA SER A 81 -4.78 -4.04 -11.41
C SER A 81 -5.74 -4.11 -12.60
N ALA A 82 -5.30 -4.74 -13.69
CA ALA A 82 -6.09 -4.90 -14.92
C ALA A 82 -7.36 -5.74 -14.74
N CYS A 83 -7.47 -6.48 -13.63
CA CYS A 83 -8.59 -7.40 -13.38
C CYS A 83 -9.78 -6.72 -12.69
N ILE A 84 -9.58 -5.59 -12.00
CA ILE A 84 -10.61 -4.96 -11.17
C ILE A 84 -10.62 -3.46 -11.46
N PRO A 85 -11.62 -2.95 -12.19
CA PRO A 85 -11.79 -1.51 -12.35
C PRO A 85 -12.36 -0.91 -11.06
N PHE A 86 -11.68 0.10 -10.52
CA PHE A 86 -12.16 0.87 -9.36
C PHE A 86 -12.88 2.14 -9.81
N ASP A 87 -14.07 2.37 -9.29
CA ASP A 87 -14.85 3.59 -9.55
C ASP A 87 -14.31 4.79 -8.78
N TYR A 88 -13.75 4.54 -7.60
CA TYR A 88 -13.20 5.56 -6.71
C TYR A 88 -11.97 5.06 -5.96
N THR A 89 -10.99 5.93 -5.77
CA THR A 89 -9.74 5.62 -5.06
C THR A 89 -9.53 6.58 -3.90
N ILE A 90 -9.09 6.05 -2.76
CA ILE A 90 -8.62 6.81 -1.61
C ILE A 90 -7.14 6.48 -1.46
N ASP A 91 -6.30 7.46 -1.79
CA ASP A 91 -4.84 7.38 -1.69
C ASP A 91 -4.39 8.08 -0.40
N VAL A 92 -3.84 7.31 0.53
CA VAL A 92 -3.40 7.80 1.84
C VAL A 92 -1.88 7.71 1.89
N SER A 93 -1.24 8.44 0.98
CA SER A 93 0.21 8.49 0.87
C SER A 93 0.70 9.82 0.33
N ASN A 94 1.94 10.15 0.67
CA ASN A 94 2.68 11.28 0.13
C ASN A 94 3.80 10.85 -0.85
N TYR A 95 3.80 9.58 -1.28
CA TYR A 95 4.86 9.04 -2.11
C TYR A 95 4.79 9.57 -3.55
N ARG A 96 5.84 10.29 -3.98
CA ARG A 96 6.05 10.80 -5.36
C ARG A 96 4.81 11.41 -6.01
N LEU A 97 3.99 12.14 -5.26
CA LEU A 97 2.70 12.66 -5.73
C LEU A 97 2.81 13.49 -7.03
N ASN A 98 3.84 14.35 -7.12
CA ASN A 98 4.07 15.22 -8.27
C ASN A 98 4.43 14.46 -9.56
N GLU A 99 4.81 13.19 -9.43
CA GLU A 99 5.23 12.35 -10.54
C GLU A 99 4.12 11.38 -10.99
N ARG A 100 3.02 11.31 -10.23
CA ARG A 100 1.89 10.42 -10.50
C ARG A 100 0.80 11.15 -11.28
N ASN A 101 0.28 10.49 -12.31
CA ASN A 101 -0.87 10.98 -13.07
C ASN A 101 -2.18 10.60 -12.34
N ILE A 102 -2.58 11.43 -11.37
CA ILE A 102 -3.74 11.16 -10.51
C ILE A 102 -4.98 11.88 -11.04
N ASP A 103 -6.03 11.13 -11.41
CA ASP A 103 -7.34 11.70 -11.72
C ASP A 103 -8.07 12.11 -10.43
N ARG A 104 -7.91 13.37 -10.04
CA ARG A 104 -8.54 13.97 -8.84
C ARG A 104 -10.07 13.98 -8.86
N ARG A 105 -10.72 13.66 -9.98
CA ARG A 105 -12.18 13.49 -10.04
C ARG A 105 -12.62 12.14 -9.46
N LYS A 106 -11.74 11.14 -9.51
CA LYS A 106 -11.98 9.78 -9.02
C LYS A 106 -11.11 9.40 -7.82
N THR A 107 -10.15 10.24 -7.46
CA THR A 107 -9.20 9.97 -6.38
C THR A 107 -9.27 11.04 -5.30
N LEU A 108 -9.53 10.63 -4.06
CA LEU A 108 -9.27 11.42 -2.88
C LEU A 108 -7.84 11.14 -2.41
N VAL A 109 -6.99 12.16 -2.42
CA VAL A 109 -5.61 12.06 -1.91
C VAL A 109 -5.55 12.68 -0.52
N ILE A 110 -4.97 11.95 0.43
CA ILE A 110 -4.64 12.41 1.78
C ILE A 110 -3.16 12.19 2.00
N GLU A 111 -2.43 13.29 2.09
CA GLU A 111 -0.98 13.28 2.22
C GLU A 111 -0.61 13.05 3.69
N VAL A 112 -0.23 11.81 4.02
CA VAL A 112 0.18 11.42 5.37
C VAL A 112 1.49 10.65 5.29
N ASN A 113 2.44 10.99 6.15
CA ASN A 113 3.69 10.25 6.32
C ASN A 113 3.40 8.84 6.88
N ASP A 114 4.25 7.87 6.53
CA ASP A 114 4.20 6.54 7.17
C ASP A 114 5.10 6.55 8.41
N ASP A 115 4.69 7.26 9.45
CA ASP A 115 5.41 7.36 10.71
C ASP A 115 4.47 7.16 11.90
N GLU A 116 5.03 6.75 13.04
CA GLU A 116 4.28 6.45 14.26
C GLU A 116 3.61 7.67 14.91
N ASN A 117 4.04 8.88 14.56
CA ASN A 117 3.50 10.14 15.05
C ASN A 117 2.47 10.75 14.08
N ALA A 118 2.24 10.11 12.93
CA ALA A 118 1.30 10.59 11.93
C ALA A 118 -0.15 10.47 12.43
N ASP A 119 -0.82 11.60 12.54
CA ASP A 119 -2.21 11.63 13.01
C ASP A 119 -3.21 11.40 11.86
N LEU A 120 -3.80 10.20 11.83
CA LEU A 120 -4.85 9.84 10.89
C LEU A 120 -6.25 10.21 11.38
N TYR A 121 -6.43 10.50 12.68
CA TYR A 121 -7.73 10.72 13.31
C TYR A 121 -8.55 11.83 12.62
N PRO A 122 -7.98 12.98 12.23
CA PRO A 122 -8.72 14.04 11.54
C PRO A 122 -9.33 13.63 10.19
N HIS A 123 -8.89 12.49 9.64
CA HIS A 123 -9.34 12.00 8.35
C HIS A 123 -10.40 10.89 8.45
N PHE A 124 -10.66 10.37 9.65
CA PHE A 124 -11.54 9.21 9.86
C PHE A 124 -12.96 9.50 9.35
N ASP A 125 -13.62 10.52 9.86
CA ASP A 125 -15.01 10.84 9.49
C ASP A 125 -15.16 11.03 7.98
N LYS A 126 -14.30 11.87 7.40
CA LYS A 126 -14.33 12.16 5.96
C LYS A 126 -14.14 10.90 5.11
N ILE A 127 -13.21 10.03 5.48
CA ILE A 127 -12.95 8.78 4.74
C ILE A 127 -14.11 7.81 4.92
N CYS A 128 -14.57 7.60 6.15
CA CYS A 128 -15.68 6.69 6.44
C CYS A 128 -16.95 7.10 5.68
N ASP A 129 -17.29 8.39 5.71
CA ASP A 129 -18.41 8.95 4.94
C ASP A 129 -18.23 8.76 3.43
N THR A 130 -17.00 8.96 2.93
CA THR A 130 -16.68 8.77 1.52
C THR A 130 -16.86 7.30 1.12
N ILE A 131 -16.29 6.37 1.87
CA ILE A 131 -16.42 4.92 1.63
C ILE A 131 -17.91 4.55 1.67
N HIS A 132 -18.61 4.90 2.75
CA HIS A 132 -20.02 4.59 2.94
C HIS A 132 -20.88 5.11 1.77
N THR A 133 -20.67 6.37 1.37
CA THR A 133 -21.40 7.00 0.28
C THR A 133 -21.17 6.29 -1.06
N LYS A 134 -19.93 5.94 -1.39
CA LYS A 134 -19.61 5.25 -2.65
C LYS A 134 -20.14 3.82 -2.68
N LEU A 135 -20.02 3.08 -1.58
CA LEU A 135 -20.57 1.73 -1.48
C LEU A 135 -22.10 1.73 -1.61
N ARG A 136 -22.81 2.72 -1.01
CA ARG A 136 -24.26 2.90 -1.23
C ARG A 136 -24.64 3.20 -2.67
N GLN A 137 -23.74 3.80 -3.44
CA GLN A 137 -23.89 4.01 -4.89
C GLN A 137 -23.55 2.76 -5.72
N LYS A 138 -23.24 1.63 -5.07
CA LYS A 138 -22.75 0.39 -5.70
C LYS A 138 -21.47 0.58 -6.49
N LYS A 139 -20.62 1.52 -6.06
CA LYS A 139 -19.32 1.80 -6.67
C LYS A 139 -18.21 1.01 -5.99
N SER A 140 -17.24 0.55 -6.77
CA SER A 140 -16.03 -0.08 -6.24
C SER A 140 -15.08 0.99 -5.69
N VAL A 141 -14.64 0.80 -4.44
CA VAL A 141 -13.74 1.71 -3.73
C VAL A 141 -12.43 1.00 -3.43
N LEU A 142 -11.33 1.56 -3.91
CA LEU A 142 -9.98 1.16 -3.52
C LEU A 142 -9.45 2.10 -2.45
N VAL A 143 -8.97 1.56 -1.34
CA VAL A 143 -8.17 2.30 -0.35
C VAL A 143 -6.75 1.76 -0.38
N HIS A 144 -5.77 2.63 -0.62
CA HIS A 144 -4.38 2.22 -0.65
C HIS A 144 -3.45 3.24 0.03
N CYS A 145 -2.29 2.76 0.44
CA CYS A 145 -1.14 3.59 0.79
C CYS A 145 0.09 3.13 -0.01
N ALA A 146 1.31 3.31 0.50
CA ALA A 146 2.51 2.82 -0.18
C ALA A 146 2.54 1.27 -0.24
N ALA A 147 2.48 0.62 0.93
CA ALA A 147 2.61 -0.83 1.05
C ALA A 147 1.27 -1.58 1.20
N GLY A 148 0.19 -0.89 1.60
CA GLY A 148 -1.09 -1.51 1.90
C GLY A 148 -1.14 -2.22 3.26
N ILE A 149 -0.36 -1.73 4.25
CA ILE A 149 -0.19 -2.39 5.56
C ILE A 149 -0.66 -1.52 6.72
N SER A 150 -0.20 -0.27 6.80
CA SER A 150 -0.44 0.63 7.94
C SER A 150 -1.62 1.58 7.67
N ARG A 151 -1.37 2.77 7.13
CA ARG A 151 -2.36 3.85 6.91
C ARG A 151 -3.69 3.40 6.28
N SER A 152 -3.63 2.73 5.13
CA SER A 152 -4.84 2.29 4.41
C SER A 152 -5.64 1.26 5.19
N THR A 153 -4.95 0.33 5.85
CA THR A 153 -5.57 -0.72 6.68
C THR A 153 -6.25 -0.10 7.90
N THR A 154 -5.57 0.82 8.59
CA THR A 154 -6.13 1.55 9.73
C THR A 154 -7.43 2.25 9.37
N LEU A 155 -7.50 2.89 8.21
CA LEU A 155 -8.70 3.60 7.76
C LEU A 155 -9.84 2.67 7.34
N ILE A 156 -9.53 1.51 6.76
CA ILE A 156 -10.55 0.48 6.53
C ILE A 156 -11.08 -0.07 7.85
N ILE A 157 -10.21 -0.35 8.82
CA ILE A 157 -10.64 -0.81 10.15
C ILE A 157 -11.54 0.23 10.81
N ALA A 158 -11.16 1.51 10.77
CA ALA A 158 -11.98 2.60 11.29
C ALA A 158 -13.37 2.67 10.63
N TYR A 159 -13.48 2.36 9.34
CA TYR A 159 -14.76 2.28 8.63
C TYR A 159 -15.61 1.06 9.03
N LEU A 160 -14.98 -0.06 9.41
CA LEU A 160 -15.67 -1.29 9.78
C LEU A 160 -16.14 -1.33 11.24
N MET A 161 -15.60 -0.44 12.09
CA MET A 161 -15.99 -0.27 13.49
C MET A 161 -17.25 0.60 13.61
#